data_AF-R0KTW0-F1
#
_entry.id   AF-R0KTW0-F1
#
_cell.length_a   1.000
_cell.length_b   1.000
_cell.length_c   1.000
_cell.angle_alpha   90.00
_cell.angle_beta   90.00
_cell.angle_gamma   90.00
#
_symmetry.space_group_name_H-M   'P 1'
#
loop_
_entity.id
_entity.type
_entity.pdbx_description
1 polymer ?
#
loop_
_entity_poly.entity_id
_entity_poly.type
_entity_poly.pdbx_seq_one_letter_code
_entity_poly.pdbx_strand_id
1 'polypeptide(L)'
;MSTFKEISVIVHPLVLLSAVDHYKRLGSKRVVGILLGQVDDDIHVTNSFAIPFEEDSSSWFLDTSYLQNMFELFHKVNSKEIIVGWYHTGPKMCSNDIEITKSLLKYVDDPHLVIINIHSTDYDLPVQVFKLDKQGDFAHVNAKIEAEEAEEVGVEHLIRDIREEDTGSSKEKIKTIKESIRTYEKSLEIIEDYIQKTIEGNVKYNHEIFYLLQDILYSIPYLTGSLDEYQSNTYLSELIKSVVSLHDLSKNRMENDQKIKQ
;
A
#
# COMPACT_ATOMS: atom_id res chain seq x y z
N MET A 1 -11.15 25.27 -16.46
CA MET A 1 -11.09 23.80 -16.35
C MET A 1 -10.39 23.54 -15.03
N SER A 2 -11.18 23.45 -13.96
CA SER A 2 -10.67 23.36 -12.60
C SER A 2 -9.96 22.02 -12.48
N THR A 3 -8.63 22.05 -12.31
CA THR A 3 -7.84 20.89 -11.92
C THR A 3 -8.41 20.39 -10.60
N PHE A 4 -9.19 19.31 -10.65
CA PHE A 4 -9.48 18.52 -9.46
C PHE A 4 -8.12 18.02 -8.98
N LYS A 5 -7.58 18.65 -7.93
CA LYS A 5 -6.42 18.13 -7.22
C LYS A 5 -6.88 16.79 -6.66
N GLU A 6 -6.32 15.69 -7.17
CA GLU A 6 -6.51 14.38 -6.55
C GLU A 6 -5.94 14.48 -5.14
N ILE A 7 -6.82 14.47 -4.15
CA ILE A 7 -6.43 14.49 -2.75
C ILE A 7 -5.73 13.15 -2.49
N SER A 8 -4.45 13.21 -2.10
CA SER A 8 -3.72 12.01 -1.72
C SER A 8 -3.84 11.78 -0.22
N VAL A 9 -3.94 10.50 0.17
CA VAL A 9 -4.00 10.11 1.58
C VAL A 9 -2.63 9.62 1.99
N ILE A 10 -2.04 10.34 2.94
CA ILE A 10 -0.71 10.06 3.49
C ILE A 10 -0.91 9.37 4.83
N VAL A 11 -0.46 8.11 4.93
CA VAL A 11 -0.58 7.30 6.14
C VAL A 11 0.78 7.22 6.82
N HIS A 12 0.84 7.66 8.08
CA HIS A 12 2.05 7.59 8.88
C HIS A 12 2.36 6.15 9.33
N PRO A 13 3.64 5.73 9.37
CA PRO A 13 4.04 4.41 9.86
C PRO A 13 3.52 4.08 11.26
N LEU A 14 3.37 5.09 12.13
CA LEU A 14 2.80 4.92 13.47
C LEU A 14 1.41 4.26 13.45
N VAL A 15 0.55 4.65 12.50
CA VAL A 15 -0.81 4.13 12.34
C VAL A 15 -0.78 2.64 11.98
N LEU A 16 0.16 2.24 11.12
CA LEU A 16 0.34 0.85 10.73
C LEU A 16 0.79 -0.01 11.91
N LEU A 17 1.73 0.49 12.69
CA LEU A 17 2.20 -0.20 13.90
C LEU A 17 1.07 -0.35 14.92
N SER A 18 0.28 0.71 15.15
CA SER A 18 -0.88 0.66 16.06
C SER A 18 -1.95 -0.32 15.57
N ALA A 19 -2.24 -0.38 14.28
CA ALA A 19 -3.19 -1.33 13.72
C ALA A 19 -2.73 -2.79 13.90
N VAL A 20 -1.45 -3.06 13.66
CA VAL A 20 -0.86 -4.40 13.84
C VAL A 20 -0.82 -4.81 15.32
N ASP A 21 -0.46 -3.89 16.22
CA ASP A 21 -0.50 -4.14 17.67
C ASP A 21 -1.94 -4.44 18.13
N HIS A 22 -2.91 -3.64 17.66
CA HIS A 22 -4.32 -3.85 17.97
C HIS A 22 -4.81 -5.23 17.53
N TYR A 23 -4.47 -5.65 16.31
CA TYR A 23 -4.80 -6.98 15.81
C TYR A 23 -4.16 -8.10 16.64
N LYS A 24 -2.88 -7.96 17.02
CA LYS A 24 -2.17 -8.96 17.84
C LYS A 24 -2.77 -9.11 19.24
N ARG A 25 -3.31 -8.03 19.82
CA ARG A 25 -3.93 -8.07 21.16
C ARG A 25 -5.29 -8.76 21.19
N LEU A 26 -6.14 -8.51 20.19
CA LEU A 26 -7.48 -9.12 20.15
C LEU A 26 -7.46 -10.54 19.57
N GLY A 27 -6.59 -10.83 18.60
CA GLY A 27 -6.58 -12.11 17.90
C GLY A 27 -7.86 -12.41 17.11
N SER A 28 -8.72 -11.40 16.88
CA SER A 28 -9.97 -11.51 16.14
C SER A 28 -9.74 -11.56 14.63
N LYS A 29 -10.71 -12.10 13.88
CA LYS A 29 -10.64 -12.20 12.40
C LYS A 29 -10.52 -10.84 11.70
N ARG A 30 -11.20 -9.83 12.23
CA ARG A 30 -11.21 -8.46 11.73
C ARG A 30 -11.25 -7.51 12.91
N VAL A 31 -10.47 -6.45 12.81
CA VAL A 31 -10.39 -5.41 13.82
C VAL A 31 -10.63 -4.07 13.15
N VAL A 32 -11.40 -3.21 13.81
CA VAL A 32 -11.78 -1.88 13.33
C VAL A 32 -11.27 -0.83 14.29
N GLY A 33 -10.84 0.30 13.75
CA GLY A 33 -10.52 1.48 14.54
C GLY A 33 -10.75 2.76 13.77
N ILE A 34 -10.63 3.87 14.47
CA ILE A 34 -10.81 5.21 13.92
C ILE A 34 -9.45 5.82 13.60
N LEU A 35 -9.44 6.56 12.49
CA LEU A 35 -8.29 7.30 12.02
C LEU A 35 -8.44 8.77 12.38
N LEU A 36 -7.39 9.27 13.01
CA LEU A 36 -7.23 10.66 13.37
C LEU A 36 -6.14 11.28 12.51
N GLY A 37 -6.33 12.55 12.18
CA GLY A 37 -5.40 13.23 11.31
C GLY A 37 -5.73 14.69 11.14
N GLN A 38 -4.99 15.30 10.22
CA GLN A 38 -5.16 16.69 9.82
C GLN A 38 -5.47 16.73 8.32
N VAL A 39 -6.42 17.59 7.96
CA VAL A 39 -6.78 17.84 6.55
C VAL A 39 -6.24 19.22 6.21
N ASP A 40 -5.13 19.25 5.47
CA ASP A 40 -4.57 20.48 4.92
C ASP A 40 -4.79 20.49 3.39
N ASP A 41 -3.73 20.26 2.62
CA ASP A 41 -3.74 20.13 1.17
C ASP A 41 -3.90 18.66 0.72
N ASP A 42 -3.31 17.77 1.50
CA ASP A 42 -3.46 16.32 1.46
C ASP A 42 -3.97 15.86 2.83
N ILE A 43 -4.48 14.62 2.89
CA ILE A 43 -5.02 14.06 4.13
C ILE A 43 -3.89 13.33 4.85
N HIS A 44 -3.44 13.88 5.98
CA HIS A 44 -2.42 13.28 6.81
C HIS A 44 -3.06 12.46 7.93
N VAL A 45 -2.91 11.15 7.86
CA VAL A 45 -3.34 10.21 8.90
C VAL A 45 -2.18 10.00 9.86
N THR A 46 -2.20 10.73 10.97
CA THR A 46 -1.12 10.77 11.96
C THR A 46 -1.32 9.73 13.06
N ASN A 47 -2.57 9.51 13.48
CA ASN A 47 -2.86 8.70 14.64
C ASN A 47 -4.09 7.81 14.43
N SER A 48 -4.24 6.80 15.27
CA SER A 48 -5.37 5.88 15.21
C SER A 48 -5.66 5.28 16.58
N PHE A 49 -6.93 4.95 16.80
CA PHE A 49 -7.32 4.24 18.02
C PHE A 49 -8.31 3.12 17.73
N ALA A 50 -8.17 2.08 18.53
CA ALA A 50 -9.01 0.90 18.54
C ALA A 50 -10.44 1.22 18.99
N ILE A 51 -11.45 0.65 18.33
CA ILE A 51 -12.82 0.65 18.84
C ILE A 51 -13.28 -0.79 19.09
N PRO A 52 -13.95 -1.07 20.22
CA PRO A 52 -14.64 -2.34 20.41
C PRO A 52 -15.64 -2.56 19.28
N PHE A 53 -15.33 -3.54 18.45
CA PHE A 53 -16.09 -3.87 17.26
C PHE A 53 -16.35 -5.38 17.25
N GLU A 54 -17.61 -5.73 17.08
CA GLU A 54 -18.05 -7.11 16.92
C GLU A 54 -18.79 -7.24 15.59
N GLU A 55 -18.37 -8.19 14.79
CA GLU A 55 -19.00 -8.49 13.50
C GLU A 55 -19.43 -9.95 13.52
N ASP A 56 -20.73 -10.14 13.35
CA ASP A 56 -21.33 -11.41 13.01
C ASP A 56 -21.78 -11.39 11.54
N SER A 57 -22.09 -12.56 10.98
CA SER A 57 -22.27 -12.76 9.53
C SER A 57 -23.27 -11.80 8.85
N SER A 58 -24.23 -11.25 9.61
CA SER A 58 -25.25 -10.32 9.11
C SER A 58 -25.46 -9.09 10.00
N SER A 59 -24.74 -8.96 11.10
CA SER A 59 -24.95 -7.89 12.08
C SER A 59 -23.63 -7.43 12.65
N TRP A 60 -23.43 -6.13 12.68
CA TRP A 60 -22.23 -5.52 13.23
C TRP A 60 -22.62 -4.59 14.39
N PHE A 61 -21.73 -4.48 15.36
CA PHE A 61 -21.86 -3.57 16.49
C PHE A 61 -20.60 -2.72 16.62
N LEU A 62 -20.80 -1.41 16.72
CA LEU A 62 -19.76 -0.42 16.94
C LEU A 62 -20.16 0.49 18.10
N ASP A 63 -19.31 0.57 19.11
CA ASP A 63 -19.55 1.42 20.27
C ASP A 63 -19.29 2.90 19.94
N THR A 64 -20.36 3.61 19.60
CA THR A 64 -20.33 5.06 19.32
C THR A 64 -20.13 5.92 20.56
N SER A 65 -20.49 5.44 21.76
CA SER A 65 -20.26 6.15 23.02
C SER A 65 -18.77 6.15 23.34
N TYR A 66 -18.11 5.01 23.16
CA TYR A 66 -16.66 4.89 23.30
C TYR A 66 -15.93 5.78 22.29
N LEU A 67 -16.38 5.79 21.02
CA LEU A 67 -15.84 6.65 19.96
C LEU A 67 -15.82 8.13 20.40
N GLN A 68 -16.96 8.64 20.86
CA GLN A 68 -17.08 10.05 21.23
C GLN A 68 -16.21 10.39 22.45
N ASN A 69 -16.22 9.55 23.49
CA ASN A 69 -15.41 9.77 24.69
C ASN A 69 -13.91 9.76 24.37
N MET A 70 -13.45 8.82 23.53
CA MET A 70 -12.05 8.76 23.11
C MET A 70 -11.67 9.94 22.23
N PHE A 71 -12.52 10.31 21.28
CA PHE A 71 -12.29 11.49 20.45
C PHE A 71 -12.13 12.76 21.30
N GLU A 72 -12.98 12.96 22.32
CA GLU A 72 -12.84 14.09 23.24
C GLU A 72 -11.50 14.10 24.00
N LEU A 73 -10.95 12.93 24.35
CA LEU A 73 -9.63 12.85 25.00
C LEU A 73 -8.50 13.20 24.03
N PHE A 74 -8.52 12.66 22.81
CA PHE A 74 -7.53 12.99 21.79
C PHE A 74 -7.59 14.47 21.41
N HIS A 75 -8.78 15.02 21.25
CA HIS A 75 -8.97 16.43 20.93
C HIS A 75 -8.49 17.37 22.06
N LYS A 76 -8.54 16.92 23.33
CA LYS A 76 -7.95 17.66 24.47
C LYS A 76 -6.42 17.67 24.45
N VAL A 77 -5.80 16.60 23.95
CA VAL A 77 -4.33 16.52 23.82
C VAL A 77 -3.87 17.31 22.60
N ASN A 78 -4.56 17.15 21.48
CA ASN A 78 -4.26 17.82 20.22
C ASN A 78 -5.55 18.31 19.54
N SER A 79 -5.79 19.62 19.57
CA SER A 79 -6.98 20.22 18.97
C SER A 79 -6.94 20.27 17.43
N LYS A 80 -5.79 19.98 16.82
CA LYS A 80 -5.66 19.90 15.36
C LYS A 80 -6.13 18.56 14.80
N GLU A 81 -6.17 17.52 15.63
CA GLU A 81 -6.61 16.19 15.21
C GLU A 81 -8.14 16.16 15.07
N ILE A 82 -8.57 15.80 13.86
CA ILE A 82 -9.97 15.52 13.53
C ILE A 82 -10.11 14.06 13.09
N ILE A 83 -11.34 13.57 13.11
CA ILE A 83 -11.65 12.24 12.58
C ILE A 83 -11.63 12.32 11.06
N VAL A 84 -10.67 11.63 10.44
CA VAL A 84 -10.50 11.57 8.99
C VAL A 84 -11.26 10.39 8.38
N GLY A 85 -11.42 9.32 9.16
CA GLY A 85 -12.01 8.10 8.68
C GLY A 85 -11.85 6.94 9.64
N TRP A 86 -11.83 5.74 9.08
CA TRP A 86 -11.69 4.52 9.85
C TRP A 86 -10.83 3.50 9.10
N TYR A 87 -10.19 2.63 9.86
CA TYR A 87 -9.43 1.54 9.30
C TYR A 87 -10.02 0.21 9.72
N HIS A 88 -9.78 -0.80 8.90
CA HIS A 88 -9.94 -2.17 9.35
C HIS A 88 -8.79 -3.05 8.87
N THR A 89 -8.54 -4.07 9.68
CA THR A 89 -7.54 -5.08 9.41
C THR A 89 -8.25 -6.27 8.77
N GLY A 90 -8.29 -6.31 7.44
CA GLY A 90 -8.98 -7.38 6.71
C GLY A 90 -8.33 -7.61 5.35
N PRO A 91 -8.29 -8.86 4.85
CA PRO A 91 -7.64 -9.16 3.58
C PRO A 91 -8.43 -8.66 2.37
N LYS A 92 -9.76 -8.50 2.51
CA LYS A 92 -10.68 -8.03 1.47
C LYS A 92 -11.80 -7.19 2.07
N MET A 93 -12.42 -6.39 1.22
CA MET A 93 -13.58 -5.57 1.51
C MET A 93 -14.84 -6.41 1.75
N CYS A 94 -15.67 -6.00 2.70
CA CYS A 94 -16.93 -6.65 3.05
C CYS A 94 -18.13 -5.75 2.72
N SER A 95 -19.30 -6.33 2.44
CA SER A 95 -20.54 -5.56 2.19
C SER A 95 -20.94 -4.66 3.37
N ASN A 96 -20.62 -5.08 4.60
CA ASN A 96 -20.87 -4.33 5.83
C ASN A 96 -20.12 -3.00 5.88
N ASP A 97 -19.07 -2.82 5.07
CA ASP A 97 -18.20 -1.64 5.12
C ASP A 97 -18.93 -0.41 4.60
N ILE A 98 -19.86 -0.61 3.66
CA ILE A 98 -20.74 0.45 3.17
C ILE A 98 -21.63 0.95 4.32
N GLU A 99 -22.18 0.04 5.12
CA GLU A 99 -23.07 0.39 6.23
C GLU A 99 -22.32 1.07 7.38
N ILE A 100 -21.14 0.55 7.73
CA ILE A 100 -20.26 1.14 8.76
C ILE A 100 -19.86 2.55 8.33
N THR A 101 -19.42 2.74 7.09
CA THR A 101 -19.04 4.06 6.56
C THR A 101 -20.24 5.02 6.56
N LYS A 102 -21.44 4.55 6.21
CA LYS A 102 -22.67 5.36 6.30
C LYS A 102 -23.04 5.75 7.73
N SER A 103 -22.73 4.92 8.71
CA SER A 103 -22.94 5.25 10.12
C SER A 103 -22.01 6.37 10.59
N LEU A 104 -20.79 6.40 10.04
CA LEU A 104 -19.75 7.39 10.34
C LEU A 104 -19.99 8.74 9.67
N LEU A 105 -20.76 8.80 8.57
CA LEU A 105 -21.17 10.06 7.92
C LEU A 105 -21.92 11.02 8.87
N LYS A 106 -22.46 10.53 9.99
CA LYS A 106 -23.09 11.39 11.02
C LYS A 106 -22.08 12.22 11.80
N TYR A 107 -20.83 11.77 11.83
CA TYR A 107 -19.74 12.35 12.61
C TYR A 107 -18.69 13.03 11.72
N VAL A 108 -18.57 12.60 10.46
CA VAL A 108 -17.55 13.05 9.52
C VAL A 108 -18.17 13.32 8.16
N ASP A 109 -17.88 14.48 7.57
CA ASP A 109 -18.43 14.87 6.26
C ASP A 109 -17.89 14.01 5.09
N ASP A 110 -16.66 13.48 5.22
CA ASP A 110 -16.00 12.67 4.18
C ASP A 110 -15.10 11.56 4.77
N PRO A 111 -15.69 10.46 5.27
CA PRO A 111 -14.92 9.38 5.91
C PRO A 111 -14.14 8.55 4.88
N HIS A 112 -12.83 8.47 5.07
CA HIS A 112 -11.96 7.60 4.28
C HIS A 112 -11.85 6.22 4.93
N LEU A 113 -11.97 5.16 4.12
CA LEU A 113 -11.77 3.78 4.53
C LEU A 113 -10.34 3.35 4.21
N VAL A 114 -9.58 2.95 5.22
CA VAL A 114 -8.22 2.44 5.03
C VAL A 114 -8.16 0.95 5.36
N ILE A 115 -7.87 0.15 4.35
CA ILE A 115 -7.68 -1.30 4.51
C ILE A 115 -6.20 -1.54 4.76
N ILE A 116 -5.90 -2.07 5.95
CA ILE A 116 -4.54 -2.42 6.35
C ILE A 116 -4.40 -3.94 6.25
N ASN A 117 -3.57 -4.41 5.33
CA ASN A 117 -3.29 -5.83 5.16
C ASN A 117 -2.17 -6.27 6.11
N ILE A 118 -2.52 -7.09 7.11
CA ILE A 118 -1.59 -7.59 8.12
C ILE A 118 -0.82 -8.83 7.64
N HIS A 119 -1.41 -9.58 6.70
CA HIS A 119 -0.80 -10.78 6.13
C HIS A 119 -0.15 -10.47 4.78
N SER A 120 0.29 -9.23 4.56
CA SER A 120 0.83 -8.79 3.28
C SER A 120 1.95 -9.71 2.83
N THR A 121 1.72 -10.41 1.72
CA THR A 121 2.79 -11.01 0.93
C THR A 121 3.72 -9.90 0.43
N ASP A 122 5.03 -10.16 0.38
CA ASP A 122 6.17 -9.22 0.27
C ASP A 122 6.14 -8.11 -0.83
N TYR A 123 5.07 -7.96 -1.60
CA TYR A 123 5.03 -7.17 -2.83
C TYR A 123 3.86 -6.17 -2.95
N ASP A 124 2.86 -6.22 -2.07
CA ASP A 124 1.73 -5.28 -2.11
C ASP A 124 1.94 -4.12 -1.14
N LEU A 125 1.50 -2.93 -1.55
CA LEU A 125 1.36 -1.83 -0.60
C LEU A 125 0.41 -2.31 0.52
N PRO A 126 0.84 -2.30 1.79
CA PRO A 126 0.03 -2.87 2.87
C PRO A 126 -1.22 -2.03 3.19
N VAL A 127 -1.40 -0.91 2.48
CA VAL A 127 -2.44 0.08 2.70
C VAL A 127 -3.18 0.31 1.39
N GLN A 128 -4.50 0.18 1.44
CA GLN A 128 -5.39 0.61 0.36
C GLN A 128 -6.40 1.59 0.92
N VAL A 129 -6.70 2.66 0.19
CA VAL A 129 -7.61 3.70 0.64
C VAL A 129 -8.79 3.80 -0.30
N PHE A 130 -9.98 3.84 0.28
CA PHE A 130 -11.24 3.91 -0.45
C PHE A 130 -12.09 5.05 0.09
N LYS A 131 -12.83 5.69 -0.80
CA LYS A 131 -13.80 6.73 -0.48
C LYS A 131 -15.18 6.32 -0.99
N LEU A 132 -16.22 6.60 -0.22
CA LEU A 132 -17.59 6.35 -0.64
C LEU A 132 -18.03 7.44 -1.62
N ASP A 133 -18.35 7.08 -2.86
CA ASP A 133 -18.94 8.01 -3.82
C ASP A 133 -20.44 8.22 -3.54
N LYS A 134 -21.02 9.28 -4.11
CA LYS A 134 -22.44 9.63 -3.97
C LYS A 134 -23.38 8.53 -4.46
N GLN A 135 -22.91 7.62 -5.32
CA GLN A 135 -23.65 6.46 -5.80
C GLN A 135 -23.67 5.29 -4.80
N GLY A 136 -22.89 5.37 -3.71
CA GLY A 136 -22.80 4.34 -2.68
C GLY A 136 -21.76 3.25 -2.96
N ASP A 137 -20.99 3.41 -4.03
CA ASP A 137 -19.85 2.56 -4.39
C ASP A 137 -18.54 3.16 -3.88
N PHE A 138 -17.55 2.30 -3.62
CA PHE A 138 -16.24 2.76 -3.16
C PHE A 138 -15.29 3.01 -4.33
N ALA A 139 -14.76 4.23 -4.39
CA ALA A 139 -13.72 4.63 -5.30
C ALA A 139 -12.35 4.51 -4.62
N HIS A 140 -11.37 3.94 -5.32
CA HIS A 140 -10.00 3.87 -4.84
C HIS A 140 -9.35 5.25 -4.84
N VAL A 141 -8.62 5.59 -3.78
CA VAL A 141 -7.89 6.85 -3.63
C VAL A 141 -6.40 6.54 -3.52
N ASN A 142 -5.57 7.39 -4.14
CA ASN A 142 -4.12 7.25 -4.09
C ASN A 142 -3.62 7.38 -2.65
N ALA A 143 -2.96 6.32 -2.18
CA ALA A 143 -2.39 6.22 -0.85
C ALA A 143 -0.86 6.27 -0.91
N LYS A 144 -0.25 7.00 0.02
CA LYS A 144 1.20 7.05 0.21
C LYS A 144 1.52 6.81 1.67
N ILE A 145 2.68 6.19 1.92
CA ILE A 145 3.23 6.06 3.26
C ILE A 145 4.36 7.08 3.36
N GLU A 146 4.23 8.03 4.27
CA GLU A 146 5.21 9.08 4.52
C GLU A 146 5.40 9.20 6.03
N ALA A 147 6.64 9.43 6.46
CA ALA A 147 6.99 9.57 7.86
C ALA A 147 7.36 11.03 8.16
N GLU A 148 6.99 11.52 9.34
CA GLU A 148 7.54 12.76 9.88
C GLU A 148 9.00 12.53 10.33
N GLU A 149 9.83 13.57 10.38
CA GLU A 149 11.27 13.48 10.73
C GLU A 149 11.52 12.68 12.04
N ALA A 150 10.68 12.89 13.05
CA ALA A 150 10.78 12.15 14.31
C ALA A 150 10.42 10.66 14.16
N GLU A 151 9.44 10.34 13.31
CA GLU A 151 9.06 8.95 13.02
C GLU A 151 10.10 8.26 12.13
N GLU A 152 10.66 8.97 11.15
CA GLU A 152 11.65 8.44 10.21
C GLU A 152 12.88 7.90 10.96
N VAL A 153 13.42 8.67 11.90
CA VAL A 153 14.54 8.24 12.75
C VAL A 153 14.18 6.99 13.57
N GLY A 154 12.95 6.92 14.08
CA GLY A 154 12.46 5.77 14.84
C GLY A 154 12.33 4.51 13.96
N VAL A 155 11.75 4.66 12.77
CA VAL A 155 11.57 3.57 11.80
C VAL A 155 12.91 3.08 11.27
N GLU A 156 13.82 3.99 10.93
CA GLU A 156 15.17 3.65 10.49
C GLU A 156 15.92 2.84 11.55
N HIS A 157 15.82 3.26 12.82
CA HIS A 157 16.43 2.54 13.93
C HIS A 157 15.88 1.12 14.08
N LEU A 158 14.56 0.94 13.95
CA LEU A 158 13.92 -0.39 14.02
C LEU A 158 14.32 -1.30 12.85
N ILE A 159 14.58 -0.73 11.67
CA ILE A 159 14.87 -1.49 10.45
C ILE A 159 16.36 -1.81 10.32
N ARG A 160 17.24 -1.10 11.05
CA ARG A 160 18.70 -1.30 10.99
C ARG A 160 19.13 -2.74 11.27
N ASP A 161 18.46 -3.42 12.19
CA ASP A 161 18.80 -4.81 12.55
C ASP A 161 18.37 -5.83 11.48
N ILE A 162 17.47 -5.45 10.56
CA ILE A 162 16.92 -6.31 9.51
C ILE A 162 17.58 -6.01 8.16
N ARG A 163 17.99 -4.75 7.93
CA ARG A 163 18.73 -4.36 6.72
C ARG A 163 20.18 -4.81 6.85
N GLU A 164 20.56 -5.83 6.09
CA GLU A 164 21.97 -6.14 5.86
C GLU A 164 22.68 -4.90 5.31
N GLU A 165 23.69 -4.37 6.03
CA GLU A 165 24.51 -3.18 5.65
C GLU A 165 25.32 -3.39 4.33
N ASP A 166 25.15 -4.51 3.63
CA ASP A 166 25.83 -4.86 2.38
C ASP A 166 24.99 -4.50 1.14
N THR A 167 24.78 -3.20 0.92
CA THR A 167 24.12 -2.72 -0.30
C THR A 167 25.00 -1.81 -1.14
N GLY A 168 25.69 -2.43 -2.09
CA GLY A 168 26.10 -1.72 -3.30
C GLY A 168 24.86 -1.38 -4.14
N SER A 169 24.78 -0.13 -4.62
CA SER A 169 23.62 0.42 -5.35
C SER A 169 23.14 -0.42 -6.54
N SER A 170 24.03 -1.18 -7.18
CA SER A 170 23.67 -2.06 -8.30
C SER A 170 22.94 -3.34 -7.88
N LYS A 171 23.29 -3.94 -6.73
CA LYS A 171 22.64 -5.15 -6.22
C LYS A 171 21.20 -4.84 -5.79
N GLU A 172 21.00 -3.70 -5.15
CA GLU A 172 19.67 -3.17 -4.82
C GLU A 172 18.84 -2.93 -6.06
N LYS A 173 19.36 -2.22 -7.07
CA LYS A 173 18.64 -1.97 -8.33
C LYS A 173 18.19 -3.26 -9.01
N ILE A 174 19.07 -4.27 -9.10
CA ILE A 174 18.72 -5.58 -9.69
C ILE A 174 17.65 -6.28 -8.85
N LYS A 175 17.75 -6.21 -7.51
CA LYS A 175 16.74 -6.77 -6.61
C LYS A 175 15.38 -6.08 -6.80
N THR A 176 15.35 -4.75 -6.83
CA THR A 176 14.13 -3.95 -7.08
C THR A 176 13.51 -4.27 -8.44
N ILE A 177 14.31 -4.40 -9.51
CA ILE A 177 13.80 -4.77 -10.84
C ILE A 177 13.17 -6.17 -10.78
N LYS A 178 13.85 -7.14 -10.17
CA LYS A 178 13.34 -8.51 -10.02
C LYS A 178 12.02 -8.55 -9.24
N GLU A 179 11.93 -7.79 -8.15
CA GLU A 179 10.72 -7.68 -7.33
C GLU A 179 9.58 -6.98 -8.09
N SER A 180 9.90 -5.94 -8.86
CA SER A 180 8.93 -5.21 -9.70
C SER A 180 8.35 -6.10 -10.80
N ILE A 181 9.16 -6.94 -11.45
CA ILE A 181 8.68 -7.88 -12.49
C ILE A 181 7.73 -8.92 -11.89
N ARG A 182 8.05 -9.47 -10.71
CA ARG A 182 7.15 -10.41 -10.01
C ARG A 182 5.81 -9.77 -9.63
N THR A 183 5.85 -8.51 -9.22
CA THR A 183 4.65 -7.74 -8.88
C THR A 183 3.80 -7.49 -10.12
N TYR A 184 4.45 -7.19 -11.25
CA TYR A 184 3.79 -7.03 -12.54
C TYR A 184 3.15 -8.34 -13.04
N GLU A 185 3.84 -9.47 -12.91
CA GLU A 185 3.30 -10.81 -13.23
C GLU A 185 2.00 -11.08 -12.45
N LYS A 186 2.01 -10.89 -11.12
CA LYS A 186 0.80 -11.02 -10.28
C LYS A 186 -0.32 -10.07 -10.68
N SER A 187 0.03 -8.84 -11.06
CA SER A 187 -0.97 -7.85 -11.50
C SER A 187 -1.64 -8.30 -12.80
N LEU A 188 -0.89 -8.89 -13.73
CA LEU A 188 -1.45 -9.47 -14.97
C LEU A 188 -2.33 -10.69 -14.68
N GLU A 189 -1.93 -11.56 -13.74
CA GLU A 189 -2.76 -12.71 -13.32
C GLU A 189 -4.11 -12.25 -12.75
N ILE A 190 -4.13 -11.16 -11.96
CA ILE A 190 -5.37 -10.58 -11.42
C ILE A 190 -6.27 -10.05 -12.55
N ILE A 191 -5.68 -9.39 -13.54
CA ILE A 191 -6.42 -8.88 -14.71
C ILE A 191 -7.00 -10.04 -15.52
N GLU A 192 -6.23 -11.09 -15.76
CA GLU A 192 -6.68 -12.29 -16.48
C GLU A 192 -7.86 -12.96 -15.75
N ASP A 193 -7.73 -13.18 -14.44
CA ASP A 193 -8.80 -13.75 -13.59
C ASP A 193 -10.07 -12.88 -13.61
N TYR A 194 -9.93 -11.55 -13.58
CA TYR A 194 -11.08 -10.63 -13.68
C TYR A 194 -11.79 -10.72 -15.05
N ILE A 195 -11.03 -10.76 -16.14
CA ILE A 195 -11.58 -10.91 -17.50
C ILE A 195 -12.29 -12.26 -17.64
N GLN A 196 -11.66 -13.34 -17.15
CA GLN A 196 -12.25 -14.68 -17.20
C GLN A 196 -13.57 -14.73 -16.41
N LYS A 197 -13.61 -14.19 -15.19
CA LYS A 197 -14.83 -14.12 -14.37
C LYS A 197 -15.93 -13.27 -15.00
N THR A 198 -15.56 -12.26 -15.79
CA THR A 198 -16.52 -11.43 -16.53
C THR A 198 -17.11 -12.19 -17.71
N ILE A 199 -16.31 -12.98 -18.43
CA ILE A 199 -16.77 -13.85 -19.53
C ILE A 199 -17.72 -14.93 -19.01
N GLU A 200 -17.41 -15.51 -17.85
CA GLU A 200 -18.24 -16.51 -17.17
C GLU A 200 -19.54 -15.92 -16.59
N GLY A 201 -19.69 -14.59 -16.55
CA GLY A 201 -20.88 -13.89 -16.05
C GLY A 201 -20.96 -13.80 -14.52
N ASN A 202 -19.89 -14.15 -13.80
CA ASN A 202 -19.83 -14.14 -12.33
C ASN A 202 -19.66 -12.73 -11.74
N VAL A 203 -19.01 -11.82 -12.48
CA VAL A 203 -18.72 -10.45 -12.04
C VAL A 203 -19.36 -9.45 -13.00
N LYS A 204 -19.93 -8.37 -12.45
CA LYS A 204 -20.54 -7.30 -13.25
C LYS A 204 -19.46 -6.57 -14.05
N TYR A 205 -19.77 -6.34 -15.33
CA TYR A 205 -18.93 -5.58 -16.25
C TYR A 205 -18.77 -4.14 -15.74
N ASN A 206 -17.56 -3.75 -15.32
CA ASN A 206 -17.24 -2.37 -15.01
C ASN A 206 -16.59 -1.71 -16.23
N HIS A 207 -17.30 -0.75 -16.82
CA HIS A 207 -16.84 -0.03 -18.00
C HIS A 207 -15.51 0.70 -17.76
N GLU A 208 -15.28 1.26 -16.57
CA GLU A 208 -14.07 2.03 -16.25
C GLU A 208 -12.81 1.17 -16.32
N ILE A 209 -12.86 -0.05 -15.79
CA ILE A 209 -11.73 -0.99 -15.81
C ILE A 209 -11.39 -1.37 -17.25
N PHE A 210 -12.40 -1.63 -18.09
CA PHE A 210 -12.17 -1.97 -19.50
C PHE A 210 -11.61 -0.80 -20.31
N TYR A 211 -12.02 0.43 -20.03
CA TYR A 211 -11.40 1.61 -20.64
C TYR A 211 -9.92 1.73 -20.24
N LEU A 212 -9.60 1.56 -18.96
CA LEU A 212 -8.21 1.55 -18.49
C LEU A 212 -7.39 0.42 -19.13
N LEU A 213 -7.94 -0.78 -19.23
CA LEU A 213 -7.27 -1.91 -19.88
C LEU A 213 -7.04 -1.65 -21.38
N GLN A 214 -8.02 -1.05 -22.05
CA GLN A 214 -7.89 -0.65 -23.45
C GLN A 214 -6.78 0.40 -23.62
N ASP A 215 -6.74 1.41 -22.75
CA ASP A 215 -5.70 2.44 -22.75
C ASP A 215 -4.32 1.84 -22.45
N ILE A 216 -4.23 0.87 -21.54
CA ILE A 216 -2.99 0.12 -21.27
C ILE A 216 -2.54 -0.60 -22.54
N LEU A 217 -3.43 -1.34 -23.20
CA LEU A 217 -3.11 -2.08 -24.43
C LEU A 217 -2.67 -1.14 -25.57
N TYR A 218 -3.30 0.03 -25.70
CA TYR A 218 -2.87 1.06 -26.66
C TYR A 218 -1.55 1.74 -26.28
N SER A 219 -1.23 1.79 -24.99
CA SER A 219 0.01 2.38 -24.46
C SER A 219 1.20 1.41 -24.51
N ILE A 220 0.97 0.12 -24.79
CA ILE A 220 2.07 -0.83 -24.98
C ILE A 220 2.86 -0.37 -26.21
N PRO A 221 4.15 -0.02 -26.06
CA PRO A 221 4.96 0.42 -27.19
C PRO A 221 5.11 -0.75 -28.17
N TYR A 222 4.49 -0.63 -29.34
CA TYR A 222 4.82 -1.49 -30.46
C TYR A 222 6.25 -1.17 -30.88
N LEU A 223 7.18 -2.10 -30.62
CA LEU A 223 8.51 -2.07 -31.22
C LEU A 223 8.36 -2.16 -32.74
N THR A 224 8.29 -1.00 -33.39
CA THR A 224 8.06 -0.84 -34.83
C THR A 224 9.35 -0.92 -35.64
N GLY A 225 10.47 -1.24 -35.00
CA GLY A 225 11.66 -1.76 -35.65
C GLY A 225 11.98 -3.12 -35.06
N SER A 226 12.53 -4.03 -35.86
CA SER A 226 13.45 -5.01 -35.29
C SER A 226 14.41 -4.21 -34.42
N LEU A 227 14.55 -4.55 -33.13
CA LEU A 227 15.75 -4.15 -32.41
C LEU A 227 16.88 -4.52 -33.35
N ASP A 228 17.55 -3.52 -33.94
CA ASP A 228 18.68 -3.78 -34.81
C ASP A 228 19.54 -4.75 -34.01
N GLU A 229 19.84 -5.92 -34.56
CA GLU A 229 20.50 -7.02 -33.86
C GLU A 229 21.73 -6.51 -33.06
N TYR A 230 22.34 -5.44 -33.57
CA TYR A 230 23.37 -4.61 -32.94
C TYR A 230 23.00 -3.96 -31.61
N GLN A 231 21.83 -3.34 -31.44
CA GLN A 231 21.41 -2.72 -30.17
C GLN A 231 21.12 -3.78 -29.11
N SER A 232 20.40 -4.86 -29.46
CA SER A 232 20.23 -6.01 -28.56
C SER A 232 21.57 -6.64 -28.19
N ASN A 233 22.47 -6.85 -29.16
CA ASN A 233 23.81 -7.37 -28.89
C ASN A 233 24.66 -6.40 -28.08
N THR A 234 24.46 -5.09 -28.19
CA THR A 234 25.16 -4.08 -27.38
C THR A 234 24.67 -4.12 -25.94
N TYR A 235 23.36 -4.15 -25.71
CA TYR A 235 22.79 -4.32 -24.37
C TYR A 235 23.20 -5.66 -23.73
N LEU A 236 23.20 -6.74 -24.51
CA LEU A 236 23.62 -8.06 -24.04
C LEU A 236 25.12 -8.11 -23.76
N SER A 237 25.94 -7.43 -24.57
CA SER A 237 27.38 -7.25 -24.32
C SER A 237 27.66 -6.42 -23.08
N GLU A 238 26.92 -5.33 -22.84
CA GLU A 238 27.04 -4.53 -21.62
C GLU A 238 26.63 -5.31 -20.37
N LEU A 239 25.56 -6.10 -20.44
CA LEU A 239 25.14 -6.98 -19.35
C LEU A 239 26.19 -8.06 -19.05
N ILE A 240 26.71 -8.74 -20.09
CA ILE A 240 27.79 -9.73 -19.90
C ILE A 240 29.02 -9.06 -19.29
N LYS A 241 29.43 -7.87 -19.78
CA LYS A 241 30.57 -7.13 -19.22
C LYS A 241 30.34 -6.73 -17.76
N SER A 242 29.13 -6.30 -17.41
CA SER A 242 28.77 -5.96 -16.03
C SER A 242 28.84 -7.19 -15.12
N VAL A 243 28.29 -8.33 -15.55
CA VAL A 243 28.31 -9.59 -14.79
C VAL A 243 29.74 -10.13 -14.64
N VAL A 244 30.55 -10.11 -15.69
CA VAL A 244 31.96 -10.53 -15.62
C VAL A 244 32.75 -9.60 -14.70
N SER A 245 32.56 -8.29 -14.81
CA SER A 245 33.23 -7.32 -13.94
C SER A 245 32.83 -7.51 -12.48
N LEU A 246 31.57 -7.82 -12.19
CA LEU A 246 31.10 -8.17 -10.84
C LEU A 246 31.73 -9.46 -10.34
N HIS A 247 31.87 -10.48 -11.20
CA HIS A 247 32.51 -11.73 -10.84
C HIS A 247 34.00 -11.54 -10.55
N ASP A 248 34.68 -10.75 -11.35
CA ASP A 248 36.10 -10.39 -11.14
C ASP A 248 36.29 -9.55 -9.88
N LEU A 249 35.38 -8.61 -9.59
CA LEU A 249 35.37 -7.86 -8.32
C LEU A 249 35.17 -8.78 -7.12
N SER A 250 34.22 -9.71 -7.20
CA SER A 250 33.98 -10.71 -6.16
C SER A 250 35.19 -11.60 -5.95
N LYS A 251 35.85 -12.03 -7.03
CA LYS A 251 37.06 -12.86 -6.98
C LYS A 251 38.24 -12.10 -6.38
N ASN A 252 38.47 -10.86 -6.80
CA ASN A 252 39.50 -9.98 -6.24
C ASN A 252 39.26 -9.70 -4.75
N ARG A 253 38.01 -9.52 -4.31
CA ARG A 253 37.66 -9.37 -2.89
C ARG A 253 38.03 -10.64 -2.10
N MET A 254 37.66 -11.82 -2.60
CA MET A 254 38.01 -13.10 -1.96
C MET A 254 39.54 -13.34 -1.88
N GLU A 255 40.29 -13.01 -2.93
CA GLU A 255 41.75 -13.14 -2.94
C GLU A 255 42.43 -12.15 -1.98
N ASN A 256 41.94 -10.92 -1.89
CA ASN A 256 42.44 -9.94 -0.92
C ASN A 256 42.13 -10.35 0.53
N ASP A 257 40.92 -10.86 0.79
CA ASP A 257 40.56 -11.35 2.12
C ASP A 257 41.42 -12.55 2.56
N GLN A 258 41.88 -13.39 1.61
CA GLN A 258 42.83 -14.47 1.88
C GLN A 258 44.24 -13.96 2.16
N LYS A 259 44.70 -12.92 1.45
CA LYS A 259 46.01 -12.29 1.67
C LYS A 259 46.10 -11.51 2.98
N ILE A 260 44.99 -10.92 3.44
CA ILE A 260 44.93 -10.21 4.72
C ILE A 260 44.93 -11.19 5.92
N LYS A 261 44.55 -12.44 5.70
CA LYS A 261 44.53 -13.51 6.71
C LYS A 261 45.84 -14.32 6.82
N GLN A 262 46.83 -14.08 5.94
CA GLN A 262 48.18 -14.66 6.00
C GLN A 262 49.17 -13.66 6.60
#